data_AF-B7XRU0-F1
#
_entry.id   AF-B7XRU0-F1
#
_cell.length_a   1.000
_cell.length_b   1.000
_cell.length_c   1.000
_cell.angle_alpha   90.00
_cell.angle_beta   90.00
_cell.angle_gamma   90.00
#
_symmetry.space_group_name_H-M   'P 1'
#
loop_
_entity.id
_entity.type
_entity.pdbx_description
1 polymer ?
#
loop_
_entity_poly.entity_id
_entity_poly.type
_entity_poly.pdbx_seq_one_letter_code
_entity_poly.pdbx_strand_id
1 'polypeptide(L)'
;MSVNEILKKYFSNLLLELKELKLILTMESNELQREKIRILNITNPKKDLILESIKSYYKTINAWLKSSKNQKLDNFDHLIKEINLLKEEIYIKYQICYKLLQKIVNSKRKIPKIKKHQSCIIVNNSPIMLDIKI
;
A
#
# COMPACT_ATOMS: atom_id res chain seq x y z
N MET A 1 -15.14 -28.11 20.14
CA MET A 1 -14.01 -27.18 20.10
C MET A 1 -14.15 -26.21 21.26
N SER A 2 -13.17 -26.13 22.15
CA SER A 2 -13.20 -25.24 23.33
C SER A 2 -12.96 -23.78 22.92
N VAL A 3 -13.33 -22.83 23.77
CA VAL A 3 -13.05 -21.40 23.51
C VAL A 3 -11.55 -21.14 23.36
N ASN A 4 -10.71 -21.85 24.11
CA ASN A 4 -9.26 -21.75 23.99
C ASN A 4 -8.76 -22.26 22.64
N GLU A 5 -9.29 -23.39 22.15
CA GLU A 5 -8.96 -23.91 20.80
C GLU A 5 -9.39 -22.92 19.71
N ILE A 6 -10.58 -22.32 19.85
CA ILE A 6 -11.10 -21.33 18.91
C ILE A 6 -10.20 -20.08 18.88
N LEU A 7 -9.88 -19.52 20.05
CA LEU A 7 -9.00 -18.37 20.18
C LEU A 7 -7.61 -18.66 19.63
N LYS A 8 -7.03 -19.82 19.96
CA LYS A 8 -5.72 -20.26 19.45
C LYS A 8 -5.73 -20.27 17.92
N LYS A 9 -6.76 -20.86 17.29
CA LYS A 9 -6.91 -20.87 15.84
C LYS A 9 -6.99 -19.46 15.26
N TYR A 10 -7.79 -18.57 15.86
CA TYR A 10 -7.91 -17.19 15.38
C TYR A 10 -6.62 -16.38 15.53
N PHE A 11 -5.88 -16.54 16.62
CA PHE A 11 -4.57 -15.92 16.78
C PHE A 11 -3.56 -16.45 15.75
N SER A 12 -3.51 -17.77 15.53
CA SER A 12 -2.64 -18.36 14.52
C SER A 12 -2.98 -17.88 13.10
N ASN A 13 -4.26 -17.76 12.77
CA ASN A 13 -4.68 -17.24 11.47
C ASN A 13 -4.33 -15.76 11.31
N LEU A 14 -4.58 -14.93 12.33
CA LEU A 14 -4.16 -13.52 12.33
C LEU A 14 -2.64 -13.38 12.11
N LEU A 15 -1.85 -14.24 12.74
CA LEU A 15 -0.41 -14.27 12.57
C LEU A 15 0.01 -14.57 11.12
N LEU A 16 -0.68 -15.48 10.44
CA LEU A 16 -0.43 -15.81 9.03
C LEU A 16 -0.74 -14.62 8.12
N GLU A 17 -1.89 -13.97 8.30
CA GLU A 17 -2.30 -12.79 7.53
C GLU A 17 -1.30 -11.64 7.69
N LEU A 18 -0.81 -11.41 8.92
CA LEU A 18 0.22 -10.40 9.18
C LEU A 18 1.55 -10.74 8.47
N LYS A 19 1.96 -12.01 8.46
CA LYS A 19 3.16 -12.46 7.73
C LYS A 19 2.99 -12.26 6.22
N GLU A 20 1.81 -12.52 5.67
CA GLU A 20 1.51 -12.29 4.26
C GLU A 20 1.53 -10.79 3.91
N LEU A 21 0.92 -9.93 4.76
CA LEU A 21 0.98 -8.48 4.58
C LEU A 21 2.42 -7.96 4.60
N LYS A 22 3.24 -8.44 5.53
CA LYS A 22 4.68 -8.09 5.61
C LYS A 22 5.42 -8.49 4.34
N LEU A 23 5.14 -9.67 3.80
CA LEU A 23 5.74 -10.16 2.56
C LEU A 23 5.38 -9.26 1.37
N ILE A 24 4.09 -8.93 1.22
CA ILE A 24 3.61 -8.03 0.16
C ILE A 24 4.31 -6.68 0.25
N LEU A 25 4.34 -6.05 1.43
CA LEU A 25 5.01 -4.76 1.61
C LEU A 25 6.52 -4.84 1.32
N THR A 26 7.15 -5.98 1.61
CA THR A 26 8.56 -6.19 1.29
C THR A 26 8.78 -6.28 -0.22
N MET A 27 7.92 -7.00 -0.94
CA MET A 27 7.95 -7.06 -2.41
C MET A 27 7.71 -5.68 -3.02
N GLU A 28 6.67 -4.96 -2.58
CA GLU A 28 6.38 -3.60 -3.02
C GLU A 28 7.59 -2.67 -2.79
N SER A 29 8.19 -2.72 -1.60
CA SER A 29 9.39 -1.93 -1.27
C SER A 29 10.56 -2.23 -2.21
N ASN A 30 10.83 -3.51 -2.50
CA ASN A 30 11.94 -3.93 -3.34
C ASN A 30 11.72 -3.47 -4.80
N GLU A 31 10.50 -3.58 -5.31
CA GLU A 31 10.16 -3.11 -6.66
C GLU A 31 10.22 -1.58 -6.77
N LEU A 32 9.78 -0.85 -5.73
CA LEU A 32 9.90 0.60 -5.67
C LEU A 32 11.36 1.08 -5.69
N GLN A 33 12.27 0.33 -5.05
CA GLN A 33 13.71 0.63 -5.07
C GLN A 33 14.37 0.40 -6.43
N ARG A 34 13.81 -0.46 -7.29
CA ARG A 34 14.36 -0.81 -8.61
C ARG A 34 14.04 0.20 -9.71
N GLU A 35 13.27 1.25 -9.42
CA GLU A 35 12.90 2.36 -10.33
C GLU A 35 12.32 1.98 -11.72
N LYS A 36 11.97 0.71 -11.95
CA LYS A 36 11.26 0.24 -13.17
C LYS A 36 9.76 0.54 -13.05
N ILE A 37 9.39 1.81 -13.22
CA ILE A 37 8.10 2.32 -12.76
C ILE A 37 6.94 2.04 -13.74
N ARG A 38 6.17 0.98 -13.44
CA ARG A 38 4.71 0.97 -13.64
C ARG A 38 4.05 0.79 -12.27
N ILE A 39 3.66 1.89 -11.61
CA ILE A 39 3.08 1.88 -10.24
C ILE A 39 1.86 0.95 -10.14
N LEU A 40 1.04 0.88 -11.20
CA LEU A 40 -0.11 -0.03 -11.28
C LEU A 40 0.27 -1.52 -11.21
N ASN A 41 1.52 -1.88 -11.54
CA ASN A 41 2.04 -3.24 -11.42
C ASN A 41 2.67 -3.52 -10.05
N ILE A 42 2.87 -2.48 -9.23
CA ILE A 42 3.52 -2.59 -7.92
C ILE A 42 2.47 -2.82 -6.83
N THR A 43 1.34 -2.12 -6.88
CA THR A 43 0.29 -2.26 -5.86
C THR A 43 -0.38 -3.62 -5.96
N ASN A 44 -0.21 -4.46 -4.95
CA ASN A 44 -0.86 -5.76 -4.92
C ASN A 44 -2.32 -5.62 -4.47
N PRO A 45 -3.32 -5.92 -5.33
CA PRO A 45 -4.74 -5.78 -4.97
C PRO A 45 -5.16 -6.70 -3.82
N LYS A 46 -4.42 -7.78 -3.55
CA LYS A 46 -4.68 -8.65 -2.39
C LYS A 46 -4.45 -7.95 -1.04
N LYS A 47 -3.68 -6.85 -1.02
CA LYS A 47 -3.40 -6.10 0.22
C LYS A 47 -4.69 -5.65 0.90
N ASP A 48 -5.66 -5.16 0.14
CA ASP A 48 -6.92 -4.67 0.71
C ASP A 48 -7.75 -5.82 1.31
N LEU A 49 -7.75 -6.99 0.65
CA LEU A 49 -8.40 -8.20 1.18
C LEU A 49 -7.75 -8.67 2.49
N ILE A 50 -6.42 -8.68 2.54
CA ILE A 50 -5.66 -9.07 3.74
C ILE A 50 -5.93 -8.08 4.89
N LEU A 51 -5.99 -6.78 4.61
CA LEU A 51 -6.29 -5.77 5.62
C LEU A 51 -7.69 -5.95 6.22
N GLU A 52 -8.70 -6.21 5.39
CA GLU A 52 -10.05 -6.51 5.89
C GLU A 52 -10.09 -7.86 6.64
N SER A 53 -9.34 -8.87 6.18
CA SER A 53 -9.20 -10.15 6.90
C SER A 53 -8.60 -9.94 8.31
N ILE A 54 -7.49 -9.22 8.42
CA ILE A 54 -6.83 -8.87 9.69
C ILE A 54 -7.81 -8.15 10.63
N LYS A 55 -8.54 -7.16 10.11
CA LYS A 55 -9.54 -6.39 10.87
C LYS A 55 -10.66 -7.29 11.39
N SER A 56 -11.14 -8.23 10.56
CA SER A 56 -12.13 -9.23 10.94
C SER A 56 -11.61 -10.15 12.06
N TYR A 57 -10.35 -10.59 11.98
CA TYR A 57 -9.72 -11.40 13.02
C TYR A 57 -9.62 -10.65 14.35
N TYR A 58 -9.16 -9.40 14.36
CA TYR A 58 -9.15 -8.60 15.60
C TYR A 58 -10.54 -8.42 16.20
N LYS A 59 -11.55 -8.12 15.37
CA LYS A 59 -12.94 -7.99 15.83
C LYS A 59 -13.43 -9.29 16.47
N THR A 60 -13.16 -10.41 15.82
CA THR A 60 -13.59 -11.75 16.27
C THR A 60 -12.90 -12.17 17.55
N ILE A 61 -11.58 -12.03 17.64
CA ILE A 61 -10.80 -12.32 18.85
C ILE A 61 -11.32 -11.47 20.02
N ASN A 62 -11.50 -10.17 19.82
CA ASN A 62 -12.01 -9.28 20.87
C ASN A 62 -13.44 -9.63 21.30
N ALA A 63 -14.29 -10.07 20.38
CA ALA A 63 -15.63 -10.55 20.71
C ALA A 63 -15.57 -11.81 21.59
N TRP A 64 -14.76 -12.80 21.20
CA TRP A 64 -14.56 -14.02 21.98
C TRP A 64 -14.01 -13.73 23.38
N LEU A 65 -12.97 -12.89 23.50
CA LEU A 65 -12.39 -12.50 24.78
C LEU A 65 -13.41 -11.79 25.69
N LYS A 66 -14.30 -10.96 25.13
CA LYS A 66 -15.38 -10.31 25.89
C LYS A 66 -16.46 -11.29 26.35
N SER A 67 -16.80 -12.27 25.51
CA SER A 67 -17.81 -13.28 25.81
C SER A 67 -17.31 -14.34 26.80
N SER A 68 -16.00 -14.55 26.90
CA SER A 68 -15.37 -15.57 27.74
C SER A 68 -14.99 -15.09 29.16
N LYS A 69 -15.57 -13.98 29.64
CA LYS A 69 -15.24 -13.37 30.96
C LYS A 69 -15.29 -14.32 32.15
N ASN A 70 -16.16 -15.34 32.10
CA ASN A 70 -16.35 -16.31 33.17
C ASN A 70 -15.63 -17.66 32.91
N GLN A 71 -14.80 -17.74 31.87
CA GLN A 71 -14.10 -18.97 31.49
C GLN A 71 -12.60 -18.84 31.78
N LYS A 72 -11.98 -19.96 32.18
CA LYS A 72 -10.53 -20.05 32.33
C LYS A 72 -9.88 -20.07 30.94
N LEU A 73 -9.29 -18.93 30.56
CA LEU A 73 -8.56 -18.79 29.30
C LEU A 73 -7.13 -19.32 29.43
N ASP A 74 -6.62 -19.89 28.34
CA ASP A 74 -5.21 -20.23 28.21
C ASP A 74 -4.34 -18.96 28.14
N ASN A 75 -3.05 -19.10 28.44
CA ASN A 75 -2.11 -18.01 28.25
C ASN A 75 -1.77 -17.84 26.74
N PHE A 76 -2.12 -16.67 26.20
CA PHE A 76 -1.82 -16.28 24.81
C PHE A 76 -0.69 -15.23 24.68
N ASP A 77 0.03 -14.91 25.76
CA ASP A 77 1.05 -13.85 25.82
C ASP A 77 2.11 -13.99 24.73
N HIS A 78 2.58 -15.22 24.46
CA HIS A 78 3.56 -15.47 23.41
C HIS A 78 3.03 -15.04 22.03
N LEU A 79 1.78 -15.43 21.70
CA LEU A 79 1.15 -15.09 20.43
C LEU A 79 0.90 -13.59 20.30
N ILE A 80 0.44 -12.95 21.38
CA ILE A 80 0.23 -11.51 21.43
C ILE A 80 1.55 -10.76 21.21
N LYS A 81 2.63 -11.20 21.85
CA LYS A 81 3.96 -10.62 21.67
C LYS A 81 4.46 -10.77 20.24
N GLU A 82 4.32 -11.95 19.63
CA GLU A 82 4.71 -12.18 18.23
C GLU A 82 3.90 -11.29 17.27
N ILE A 83 2.59 -11.17 17.49
CA ILE A 83 1.72 -10.29 16.72
C ILE A 83 2.15 -8.83 16.83
N ASN A 84 2.47 -8.36 18.04
CA ASN A 84 2.91 -6.98 18.25
C ASN A 84 4.23 -6.68 17.54
N LEU A 85 5.20 -7.59 17.59
CA LEU A 85 6.45 -7.47 16.85
C LEU A 85 6.19 -7.38 15.34
N LEU A 86 5.33 -8.25 14.79
CA LEU A 86 4.98 -8.20 13.36
C LEU A 86 4.32 -6.88 12.97
N LYS A 87 3.43 -6.34 13.81
CA LYS A 87 2.80 -5.03 13.55
C LYS A 87 3.83 -3.91 13.43
N GLU A 88 4.83 -3.90 14.31
CA GLU A 88 5.91 -2.91 14.27
C GLU A 88 6.72 -3.03 12.97
N GLU A 89 7.10 -4.25 12.59
CA GLU A 89 7.83 -4.50 11.34
C GLU A 89 7.02 -4.09 10.10
N ILE A 90 5.72 -4.43 10.06
CA ILE A 90 4.80 -4.03 9.00
C ILE A 90 4.71 -2.51 8.91
N TYR A 91 4.58 -1.82 10.05
CA TYR A 91 4.53 -0.37 10.11
C TYR A 91 5.80 0.26 9.54
N ILE A 92 6.98 -0.25 9.93
CA ILE A 92 8.26 0.22 9.40
C ILE A 92 8.32 0.03 7.87
N LYS A 93 7.93 -1.14 7.36
CA LYS A 93 7.93 -1.42 5.91
C LYS A 93 6.96 -0.51 5.16
N TYR A 94 5.78 -0.27 5.72
CA TYR A 94 4.81 0.65 5.14
C TYR A 94 5.37 2.07 5.04
N GLN A 95 6.00 2.58 6.11
CA GLN A 95 6.62 3.91 6.12
C GLN A 95 7.74 4.03 5.07
N ILE A 96 8.53 2.98 4.86
CA ILE A 96 9.55 2.94 3.81
C ILE A 96 8.90 3.04 2.42
N CYS A 97 7.89 2.21 2.14
CA CYS A 97 7.16 2.23 0.86
C CYS A 97 6.57 3.62 0.58
N TYR A 98 5.92 4.22 1.58
CA TYR A 98 5.35 5.55 1.48
C TYR A 98 6.39 6.62 1.13
N LYS A 99 7.53 6.64 1.84
CA LYS A 99 8.62 7.58 1.56
C LYS A 99 9.19 7.41 0.13
N LEU A 100 9.34 6.17 -0.34
CA LEU A 100 9.80 5.88 -1.71
C LEU A 100 8.81 6.39 -2.76
N LEU A 101 7.52 6.09 -2.58
CA LEU A 101 6.45 6.59 -3.45
C LEU A 101 6.43 8.11 -3.49
N GLN A 102 6.54 8.78 -2.35
CA GLN A 102 6.57 10.24 -2.27
C GLN A 102 7.77 10.82 -3.04
N LYS A 103 8.96 10.21 -2.93
CA LYS A 103 10.14 10.61 -3.71
C LYS A 103 9.90 10.46 -5.22
N ILE A 104 9.34 9.34 -5.67
CA ILE A 104 9.02 9.08 -7.07
C ILE A 104 7.99 10.10 -7.61
N VAL A 105 6.95 10.40 -6.85
CA VAL A 105 5.94 11.39 -7.23
C VAL A 105 6.57 12.79 -7.33
N ASN A 106 7.42 13.16 -6.37
CA ASN A 106 8.10 14.45 -6.36
C ASN A 106 9.10 14.60 -7.51
N SER A 107 9.86 13.55 -7.86
CA SER A 107 10.79 13.59 -9.01
C SER A 107 10.03 13.75 -10.32
N LYS A 108 8.93 13.02 -10.52
CA LYS A 108 8.07 13.16 -11.71
C LYS A 108 7.41 14.54 -11.82
N ARG A 109 7.04 15.16 -10.69
CA ARG A 109 6.48 16.54 -10.66
C ARG A 109 7.53 17.61 -10.96
N LYS A 110 8.80 17.37 -10.61
CA LYS A 110 9.91 18.30 -10.86
C LYS A 110 10.42 18.31 -12.29
N ILE A 111 9.99 17.36 -13.13
CA ILE A 111 10.20 17.47 -14.58
C ILE A 111 9.47 18.73 -15.02
N PRO A 112 10.17 19.78 -15.50
CA PRO A 112 9.50 20.98 -15.93
C PRO A 112 8.49 20.55 -17.00
N LYS A 113 7.22 20.90 -16.82
CA LYS A 113 6.29 20.93 -17.96
C LYS A 113 7.05 21.69 -19.03
N ILE A 114 7.38 21.04 -20.15
CA ILE A 114 7.98 21.71 -21.31
C ILE A 114 7.12 22.95 -21.47
N LYS A 115 7.67 24.12 -21.15
CA LYS A 115 7.02 25.38 -21.46
C LYS A 115 6.90 25.27 -22.96
N LYS A 116 5.68 25.00 -23.46
CA LYS A 116 5.38 25.11 -24.88
C LYS A 116 6.00 26.46 -25.21
N HIS A 117 7.10 26.48 -25.98
CA HIS A 117 7.56 27.72 -26.54
C HIS A 117 6.33 28.18 -27.31
N GLN A 118 5.63 29.17 -26.77
CA GLN A 118 4.78 30.02 -27.56
C GLN A 118 5.78 30.70 -28.48
N SER A 119 6.10 30.04 -29.60
CA SER A 119 6.51 30.75 -30.79
C SER A 119 5.35 31.70 -31.04
N CYS A 120 5.54 32.95 -30.63
CA CYS A 120 4.70 34.04 -31.04
C CYS A 120 4.81 34.03 -32.56
N ILE A 121 3.82 33.43 -33.23
CA ILE A 121 3.70 33.54 -34.68
C ILE A 121 3.39 35.02 -34.87
N ILE A 122 4.41 35.80 -35.23
CA ILE A 122 4.24 37.16 -35.70
C ILE A 122 3.51 37.01 -37.02
N VAL A 123 2.19 37.23 -36.99
CA VAL A 123 1.37 37.32 -38.20
C VAL A 123 1.74 38.66 -38.84
N ASN A 124 2.80 38.67 -39.65
CA ASN A 124 3.02 39.77 -40.58
C ASN A 124 1.89 39.71 -41.62
N ASN A 125 0.89 40.56 -41.44
CA ASN A 125 -0.13 40.85 -42.45
C ASN A 125 0.53 41.62 -43.61
N SER A 126 1.31 40.93 -44.44
CA SER A 126 1.63 41.41 -45.78
C SER A 126 0.69 40.71 -46.77
N PRO A 127 -0.15 41.45 -47.52
CA PRO A 127 -1.04 40.84 -48.49
C PRO A 127 -0.19 40.27 -49.63
N ILE A 128 -0.24 38.95 -49.79
CA ILE A 128 0.39 38.27 -50.93
C ILE A 128 -0.55 38.50 -52.13
N MET A 129 -0.18 39.45 -53.00
CA MET A 129 -0.75 39.52 -54.35
C MET A 129 -0.29 38.28 -55.12
N LEU A 130 -1.21 37.36 -55.39
CA LEU A 130 -1.01 36.29 -56.36
C LEU A 130 -1.46 36.82 -57.73
N ASP A 131 -0.50 37.15 -58.60
CA ASP A 131 -0.75 37.33 -60.03
C ASP A 131 -1.12 35.96 -60.63
N ILE A 132 -2.39 35.77 -60.96
CA ILE A 132 -2.86 34.62 -61.72
C ILE A 132 -2.86 35.02 -63.20
N LYS A 133 -1.94 34.44 -63.98
CA LYS A 133 -2.09 34.35 -65.45
C LYS A 133 -2.81 33.03 -65.78
N ILE A 134 -3.99 33.14 -66.37
CA ILE A 134 -4.56 32.13 -67.29
C ILE A 134 -5.01 32.88 -68.54
#